data_AF-A0A9D2BDK3-F1
#
_entry.id   AF-A0A9D2BDK3-F1
#
_cell.length_a   1.000
_cell.length_b   1.000
_cell.length_c   1.000
_cell.angle_alpha   90.00
_cell.angle_beta   90.00
_cell.angle_gamma   90.00
#
_symmetry.space_group_name_H-M   'P 1'
#
loop_
_entity.id
_entity.type
_entity.pdbx_description
1 polymer ?
#
loop_
_entity_poly.entity_id
_entity_poly.type
_entity_poly.pdbx_seq_one_letter_code
_entity_poly.pdbx_strand_id
1 'polypeptide(L)'
;MKKVLTPLFSAVFLLMFGFFFQLSAAAAREPVPPFQKDLFIDGVYYHLSWANVAGATAYLQVPEDYTGELPDEITVRNEITWDGITFEVNSFSSGDSYDSIGHLTKRKTGAPTYYQQHLKKITVEEGVSPLLSLSHYEALEEIIIESSSQTIQGNMSLWDCPKLKDIHVPSNVDLVPHLRDCPNASAVYTPEHPKYQTIDGDIYSKNGKVLYDVPATTKKYTVRKGVERIESNAFAGNGSIKKIFLPNSVRKIKSGAFFNMQKLKKVKYGNNIKKIYGKCFQRTPNLKVLTLPASVRQITSSFGTKKFSGLKKIYINSPKLNKADFSGVPKTCKIYVKNNAVKNMIRKQSNFKGQIIVK
;
A
#
# COMPACT_ATOMS: atom_id res chain seq x y z
N MET A 1 79.66 -30.08 38.78
CA MET A 1 80.57 -29.08 38.20
C MET A 1 79.81 -27.78 37.97
N LYS A 2 80.46 -26.61 38.10
CA LYS A 2 80.03 -25.23 37.73
C LYS A 2 78.52 -24.89 37.88
N LYS A 3 78.08 -24.17 38.92
CA LYS A 3 78.25 -22.73 39.24
C LYS A 3 77.22 -21.77 38.59
N VAL A 4 76.73 -20.84 39.44
CA VAL A 4 76.30 -19.44 39.15
C VAL A 4 74.94 -19.32 38.41
N LEU A 5 73.91 -18.59 38.88
CA LEU A 5 73.70 -17.83 40.15
C LEU A 5 72.18 -17.59 40.45
N THR A 6 71.85 -17.23 41.69
CA THR A 6 70.67 -16.42 42.12
C THR A 6 71.15 -14.95 42.33
N PRO A 7 70.45 -13.98 42.98
CA PRO A 7 69.05 -13.86 43.45
C PRO A 7 68.36 -12.61 42.78
N LEU A 8 67.36 -11.86 43.29
CA LEU A 8 67.27 -11.12 44.57
C LEU A 8 65.96 -10.29 44.66
N PHE A 9 65.42 -10.15 45.88
CA PHE A 9 64.38 -9.20 46.36
C PHE A 9 63.00 -9.18 45.66
N SER A 10 61.90 -8.70 46.26
CA SER A 10 61.42 -8.48 47.64
C SER A 10 60.14 -7.66 47.47
N ALA A 11 59.14 -7.86 48.33
CA ALA A 11 57.88 -7.13 48.23
C ALA A 11 58.00 -5.64 48.59
N VAL A 12 57.25 -4.77 47.90
CA VAL A 12 56.62 -3.57 48.48
C VAL A 12 55.20 -3.45 47.93
N PHE A 13 54.27 -3.18 48.84
CA PHE A 13 52.84 -3.01 48.59
C PHE A 13 52.55 -1.51 48.44
N LEU A 14 51.96 -1.03 47.34
CA LEU A 14 51.38 0.31 47.31
C LEU A 14 50.21 0.43 46.32
N LEU A 15 49.04 0.75 46.87
CA LEU A 15 47.86 1.19 46.11
C LEU A 15 48.09 2.62 45.60
N MET A 16 47.92 2.86 44.30
CA MET A 16 47.49 4.17 43.80
C MET A 16 46.50 4.00 42.65
N PHE A 17 45.33 4.64 42.80
CA PHE A 17 44.38 4.85 41.71
C PHE A 17 45.03 5.74 40.64
N GLY A 18 45.34 5.18 39.48
CA GLY A 18 45.77 5.90 38.29
C GLY A 18 44.71 5.80 37.20
N PHE A 19 43.93 6.87 37.00
CA PHE A 19 43.05 7.01 35.84
C PHE A 19 43.92 7.10 34.57
N PHE A 20 44.21 5.97 33.95
CA PHE A 20 44.67 5.98 32.56
C PHE A 20 43.46 6.23 31.66
N PHE A 21 43.32 7.49 31.22
CA PHE A 21 42.68 7.80 29.95
C PHE A 21 43.47 7.05 28.86
N GLN A 22 43.08 5.82 28.55
CA GLN A 22 43.36 5.27 27.24
C GLN A 22 42.57 6.10 26.24
N LEU A 23 43.26 7.09 25.68
CA LEU A 23 42.86 7.77 24.47
C LEU A 23 42.89 6.71 23.36
N SER A 24 41.83 5.91 23.26
CA SER A 24 41.56 5.07 22.11
C SER A 24 41.45 6.02 20.93
N ALA A 25 42.54 6.18 20.19
CA ALA A 25 42.52 6.80 18.89
C ALA A 25 41.53 6.00 18.05
N ALA A 26 40.31 6.52 17.94
CA ALA A 26 39.38 6.09 16.91
C ALA A 26 40.08 6.41 15.61
N ALA A 27 40.76 5.42 15.04
CA ALA A 27 41.23 5.48 13.67
C ALA A 27 39.99 5.79 12.86
N ALA A 28 39.90 7.02 12.36
CA ALA A 28 38.88 7.40 11.43
C ALA A 28 39.08 6.47 10.23
N ARG A 29 38.25 5.43 10.13
CA ARG A 29 38.17 4.63 8.92
C ARG A 29 37.94 5.64 7.81
N GLU A 30 38.86 5.70 6.85
CA GLU A 30 38.64 6.48 5.66
C GLU A 30 37.27 6.07 5.10
N PRO A 31 36.41 7.03 4.70
CA PRO A 31 35.10 6.70 4.19
C PRO A 31 35.29 5.78 2.99
N VAL A 32 34.93 4.50 3.16
CA VAL A 32 34.99 3.50 2.08
C VAL A 32 34.23 4.12 0.91
N PRO A 33 34.87 4.38 -0.24
CA PRO A 33 34.21 5.06 -1.34
C PRO A 33 32.95 4.27 -1.69
N PRO A 34 31.80 4.94 -1.91
CA PRO A 34 30.52 4.27 -2.05
C PRO A 34 30.56 3.33 -3.24
N PHE A 35 30.67 2.04 -2.95
CA PHE A 35 30.71 1.01 -3.96
C PHE A 35 29.28 0.76 -4.44
N GLN A 36 29.09 0.76 -5.75
CA GLN A 36 27.84 0.40 -6.40
C GLN A 36 28.15 -0.60 -7.52
N LYS A 37 27.35 -1.66 -7.60
CA LYS A 37 27.48 -2.67 -8.65
C LYS A 37 26.11 -3.20 -9.02
N ASP A 38 25.78 -3.05 -10.28
CA ASP A 38 24.58 -3.63 -10.86
C ASP A 38 24.87 -5.03 -11.43
N LEU A 39 23.93 -5.94 -11.23
CA LEU A 39 23.92 -7.31 -11.71
C LEU A 39 22.54 -7.64 -12.28
N PHE A 40 22.49 -8.38 -13.39
CA PHE A 40 21.25 -8.93 -13.91
C PHE A 40 21.35 -10.46 -13.88
N ILE A 41 20.52 -11.08 -13.05
CA ILE A 41 20.59 -12.51 -12.71
C ILE A 41 19.18 -13.08 -12.79
N ASP A 42 18.97 -14.08 -13.63
CA ASP A 42 17.73 -14.86 -13.74
C ASP A 42 16.45 -13.98 -13.88
N GLY A 43 16.54 -12.92 -14.69
CA GLY A 43 15.46 -11.96 -14.93
C GLY A 43 15.35 -10.82 -13.90
N VAL A 44 16.14 -10.82 -12.83
CA VAL A 44 16.08 -9.81 -11.78
C VAL A 44 17.32 -8.93 -11.80
N TYR A 45 17.10 -7.61 -11.74
CA TYR A 45 18.17 -6.61 -11.66
C TYR A 45 18.46 -6.30 -10.20
N TYR A 46 19.71 -6.48 -9.76
CA TYR A 46 20.14 -6.22 -8.39
C TYR A 46 21.11 -5.04 -8.38
N HIS A 47 20.74 -3.97 -7.68
CA HIS A 47 21.66 -2.89 -7.32
C HIS A 47 22.33 -3.23 -6.00
N LEU A 48 23.58 -3.65 -6.04
CA LEU A 48 24.42 -3.85 -4.86
C LEU A 48 25.03 -2.51 -4.45
N SER A 49 25.04 -2.24 -3.15
CA SER A 49 25.68 -1.04 -2.61
C SER A 49 26.39 -1.30 -1.28
N TRP A 50 27.48 -0.57 -1.04
CA TRP A 50 28.14 -0.49 0.26
C TRP A 50 28.34 0.98 0.64
N ALA A 51 27.66 1.39 1.70
CA ALA A 51 27.92 2.67 2.38
C ALA A 51 28.36 2.46 3.85
N ASN A 52 27.74 1.51 4.56
CA ASN A 52 28.09 1.13 5.94
C ASN A 52 27.96 -0.40 6.19
N VAL A 53 27.03 -1.05 5.50
CA VAL A 53 26.79 -2.50 5.47
C VAL A 53 26.56 -2.90 4.02
N ALA A 54 26.93 -4.13 3.63
CA ALA A 54 26.61 -4.69 2.32
C ALA A 54 25.09 -4.87 2.20
N GLY A 55 24.47 -4.23 1.20
CA GLY A 55 23.03 -4.38 0.95
C GLY A 55 22.69 -4.29 -0.52
N ALA A 56 21.68 -5.05 -0.92
CA ALA A 56 21.15 -5.10 -2.27
C ALA A 56 19.68 -4.64 -2.32
N THR A 57 19.28 -4.08 -3.46
CA THR A 57 17.87 -3.88 -3.82
C THR A 57 17.60 -4.53 -5.16
N ALA A 58 16.56 -5.36 -5.23
CA ALA A 58 16.11 -6.02 -6.44
C ALA A 58 15.10 -5.15 -7.21
N TYR A 59 15.12 -5.25 -8.53
CA TYR A 59 14.27 -4.50 -9.45
C TYR A 59 13.74 -5.38 -10.58
N LEU A 60 12.48 -5.18 -10.94
CA LEU A 60 11.87 -5.79 -12.14
C LEU A 60 12.19 -4.97 -13.40
N GLN A 61 13.48 -4.80 -13.67
CA GLN A 61 14.02 -4.01 -14.77
C GLN A 61 14.94 -4.86 -15.64
N VAL A 62 14.92 -4.63 -16.96
CA VAL A 62 15.84 -5.25 -17.92
C VAL A 62 16.89 -4.20 -18.33
N PRO A 63 18.20 -4.51 -18.34
CA PRO A 63 19.23 -3.62 -18.90
C PRO A 63 18.98 -3.32 -20.38
N GLU A 64 19.31 -2.10 -20.83
CA GLU A 64 19.07 -1.68 -22.24
C GLU A 64 19.90 -2.47 -23.26
N ASP A 65 21.03 -3.04 -22.83
CA ASP A 65 21.97 -3.84 -23.61
C ASP A 65 21.74 -5.36 -23.48
N TYR A 66 20.73 -5.80 -22.70
CA TYR A 66 20.46 -7.22 -22.51
C TYR A 66 19.85 -7.85 -23.76
N THR A 67 20.54 -8.84 -24.32
CA THR A 67 20.16 -9.56 -25.55
C THR A 67 19.81 -11.03 -25.34
N GLY A 68 19.81 -11.51 -24.09
CA GLY A 68 19.47 -12.90 -23.75
C GLY A 68 17.96 -13.16 -23.73
N GLU A 69 17.59 -14.42 -23.55
CA GLU A 69 16.19 -14.81 -23.32
C GLU A 69 15.76 -14.46 -21.89
N LEU A 70 14.63 -13.76 -21.76
CA LEU A 70 14.06 -13.38 -20.47
C LEU A 70 13.10 -14.48 -19.97
N PRO A 71 13.18 -14.88 -18.69
CA PRO A 71 12.28 -15.90 -18.15
C PRO A 71 10.85 -15.37 -17.98
N ASP A 72 9.89 -16.28 -18.02
CA ASP A 72 8.48 -16.02 -17.65
C ASP A 72 8.16 -16.32 -16.18
N GLU A 73 9.10 -16.90 -15.42
CA GLU A 73 9.03 -17.04 -13.97
C GLU A 73 10.33 -16.54 -13.33
N ILE A 74 10.23 -15.70 -12.29
CA ILE A 74 11.40 -15.17 -11.57
C ILE A 74 11.36 -15.53 -10.09
N THR A 75 12.55 -15.72 -9.51
CA THR A 75 12.75 -15.75 -8.06
C THR A 75 13.67 -14.61 -7.67
N VAL A 76 13.19 -13.74 -6.79
CA VAL A 76 14.01 -12.69 -6.19
C VAL A 76 14.69 -13.26 -4.97
N ARG A 77 16.01 -13.41 -5.08
CA ARG A 77 16.83 -14.01 -4.03
C ARG A 77 16.91 -13.13 -2.80
N ASN A 78 17.07 -13.74 -1.63
CA ASN A 78 17.32 -13.02 -0.38
C ASN A 78 18.79 -12.60 -0.22
N GLU A 79 19.70 -13.26 -0.91
CA GLU A 79 21.14 -12.97 -0.90
C GLU A 79 21.74 -13.03 -2.31
N ILE A 80 22.71 -12.15 -2.58
CA ILE A 80 23.51 -12.15 -3.82
C ILE A 80 24.99 -12.09 -3.46
N THR A 81 25.77 -13.07 -3.93
CA THR A 81 27.24 -13.05 -3.78
C THR A 81 27.88 -12.47 -5.03
N TRP A 82 28.76 -11.48 -4.83
CA TRP A 82 29.61 -10.90 -5.88
C TRP A 82 31.02 -10.65 -5.34
N ASP A 83 32.04 -11.06 -6.10
CA ASP A 83 33.46 -10.96 -5.72
C ASP A 83 33.79 -11.50 -4.31
N GLY A 84 33.16 -12.63 -3.95
CA GLY A 84 33.31 -13.27 -2.64
C GLY A 84 32.58 -12.58 -1.47
N ILE A 85 31.88 -11.47 -1.70
CA ILE A 85 31.08 -10.75 -0.71
C ILE A 85 29.60 -11.07 -0.94
N THR A 86 28.90 -11.48 0.11
CA THR A 86 27.43 -11.66 0.08
C THR A 86 26.72 -10.38 0.53
N PHE A 87 25.67 -10.02 -0.22
CA PHE A 87 24.82 -8.86 0.01
C PHE A 87 23.39 -9.32 0.29
N GLU A 88 22.82 -8.92 1.43
CA GLU A 88 21.41 -9.16 1.78
C GLU A 88 20.49 -8.29 0.91
N VAL A 89 19.47 -8.89 0.30
CA VAL A 89 18.50 -8.22 -0.57
C VAL A 89 17.36 -7.67 0.29
N ASN A 90 17.48 -6.39 0.63
CA ASN A 90 16.61 -5.74 1.61
C ASN A 90 15.18 -5.52 1.08
N SER A 91 15.03 -5.30 -0.23
CA SER A 91 13.72 -5.05 -0.84
C SER A 91 13.69 -5.36 -2.34
N PHE A 92 12.48 -5.57 -2.84
CA PHE A 92 12.17 -5.81 -4.25
C PHE A 92 11.16 -4.77 -4.76
N SER A 93 11.56 -3.97 -5.74
CA SER A 93 10.75 -2.93 -6.36
C SER A 93 10.41 -3.31 -7.81
N SER A 94 9.20 -3.00 -8.28
CA SER A 94 8.86 -3.24 -9.69
C SER A 94 9.46 -2.20 -10.65
N GLY A 95 10.04 -1.10 -10.15
CA GLY A 95 10.53 0.02 -10.98
C GLY A 95 9.43 0.84 -11.67
N ASP A 96 8.29 0.19 -11.97
CA ASP A 96 7.04 0.80 -12.45
C ASP A 96 6.67 2.01 -11.59
N SER A 97 6.85 3.21 -12.16
CA SER A 97 6.47 4.46 -11.53
C SER A 97 4.99 4.41 -11.17
N TYR A 98 4.68 4.48 -9.87
CA TYR A 98 3.31 4.51 -9.37
C TYR A 98 2.54 5.65 -10.03
N ASP A 99 1.70 5.33 -11.01
CA ASP A 99 0.91 6.32 -11.74
C ASP A 99 -0.09 6.90 -10.75
N SER A 100 0.31 8.02 -10.13
CA SER A 100 -0.37 8.49 -8.94
C SER A 100 -1.81 8.81 -9.30
N ILE A 101 -2.72 7.94 -8.86
CA ILE A 101 -4.16 8.09 -8.55
C ILE A 101 -4.99 9.01 -9.50
N GLY A 102 -4.56 10.24 -9.76
CA GLY A 102 -5.03 11.13 -10.82
C GLY A 102 -4.70 10.79 -12.29
N HIS A 103 -3.80 9.86 -12.63
CA HIS A 103 -3.30 9.72 -14.02
C HIS A 103 -3.87 8.54 -14.87
N LEU A 104 -4.64 7.62 -14.25
CA LEU A 104 -5.35 6.42 -14.80
C LEU A 104 -6.34 6.64 -15.99
N THR A 105 -6.12 7.64 -16.82
CA THR A 105 -6.91 8.03 -18.01
C THR A 105 -6.04 8.59 -19.14
N LYS A 106 -4.72 8.80 -18.91
CA LYS A 106 -3.78 9.36 -19.90
C LYS A 106 -2.34 8.88 -19.66
N ARG A 107 -2.10 7.56 -19.72
CA ARG A 107 -0.76 7.09 -20.09
C ARG A 107 -0.62 7.32 -21.60
N LYS A 108 0.35 8.13 -22.02
CA LYS A 108 1.02 7.86 -23.31
C LYS A 108 1.81 6.58 -23.02
N THR A 109 1.22 5.42 -23.32
CA THR A 109 1.92 4.14 -23.20
C THR A 109 3.07 4.15 -24.20
N GLY A 110 4.31 3.96 -23.71
CA GLY A 110 5.30 3.26 -24.53
C GLY A 110 4.82 1.84 -24.82
N ALA A 111 5.54 1.09 -25.64
CA ALA A 111 5.25 -0.33 -25.81
C ALA A 111 5.26 -1.04 -24.43
N PRO A 112 4.35 -1.99 -24.18
CA PRO A 112 4.37 -2.76 -22.93
C PRO A 112 5.70 -3.53 -22.82
N THR A 113 6.27 -3.60 -21.61
CA THR A 113 7.55 -4.29 -21.40
C THR A 113 7.42 -5.79 -21.62
N TYR A 114 8.55 -6.50 -21.73
CA TYR A 114 8.55 -7.96 -21.79
C TYR A 114 7.80 -8.56 -20.58
N TYR A 115 8.11 -8.14 -19.36
CA TYR A 115 7.47 -8.67 -18.16
C TYR A 115 5.97 -8.37 -18.09
N GLN A 116 5.51 -7.21 -18.55
CA GLN A 116 4.08 -6.91 -18.69
C GLN A 116 3.37 -7.89 -19.63
N GLN A 117 4.04 -8.38 -20.68
CA GLN A 117 3.46 -9.28 -21.67
C GLN A 117 3.60 -10.77 -21.33
N HIS A 118 4.68 -11.16 -20.64
CA HIS A 118 5.14 -12.55 -20.57
C HIS A 118 5.36 -13.11 -19.16
N LEU A 119 5.60 -12.29 -18.14
CA LEU A 119 5.88 -12.78 -16.78
C LEU A 119 4.63 -13.41 -16.16
N LYS A 120 4.70 -14.70 -15.84
CA LYS A 120 3.65 -15.54 -15.24
C LYS A 120 3.76 -15.64 -13.72
N LYS A 121 4.98 -15.69 -13.17
CA LYS A 121 5.21 -15.94 -11.74
C LYS A 121 6.31 -15.09 -11.15
N ILE A 122 6.09 -14.66 -9.91
CA ILE A 122 7.07 -13.99 -9.06
C ILE A 122 7.15 -14.74 -7.74
N THR A 123 8.33 -15.25 -7.40
CA THR A 123 8.66 -15.71 -6.04
C THR A 123 9.57 -14.67 -5.37
N VAL A 124 9.30 -14.35 -4.11
CA VAL A 124 10.11 -13.45 -3.28
C VAL A 124 10.59 -14.25 -2.08
N GLU A 125 11.89 -14.52 -2.01
CA GLU A 125 12.50 -15.32 -0.93
C GLU A 125 12.41 -14.60 0.43
N GLU A 126 12.66 -15.36 1.50
CA GLU A 126 12.49 -14.87 2.87
C GLU A 126 13.34 -13.63 3.19
N GLY A 127 12.82 -12.73 4.02
CA GLY A 127 13.49 -11.49 4.43
C GLY A 127 13.30 -10.31 3.47
N VAL A 128 13.14 -10.56 2.16
CA VAL A 128 13.02 -9.50 1.15
C VAL A 128 11.69 -8.74 1.30
N SER A 129 11.74 -7.40 1.45
CA SER A 129 10.54 -6.56 1.50
C SER A 129 9.91 -6.38 0.10
N PRO A 130 8.66 -6.82 -0.15
CA PRO A 130 8.00 -6.65 -1.45
C PRO A 130 7.38 -5.26 -1.56
N LEU A 131 7.91 -4.43 -2.47
CA LEU A 131 7.52 -3.04 -2.74
C LEU A 131 7.02 -2.88 -4.19
N LEU A 132 5.98 -3.63 -4.54
CA LEU A 132 5.54 -3.84 -5.92
C LEU A 132 4.37 -2.94 -6.35
N SER A 133 4.49 -2.38 -7.55
CA SER A 133 3.48 -1.54 -8.21
C SER A 133 3.25 -2.03 -9.64
N LEU A 134 2.66 -3.22 -9.78
CA LEU A 134 2.49 -3.89 -11.08
C LEU A 134 1.24 -3.38 -11.79
N SER A 135 1.35 -2.99 -13.07
CA SER A 135 0.22 -2.53 -13.88
C SER A 135 0.24 -3.17 -15.26
N HIS A 136 -0.90 -3.67 -15.77
CA HIS A 136 -1.01 -4.32 -17.09
C HIS A 136 -0.06 -5.51 -17.28
N TYR A 137 0.00 -6.41 -16.29
CA TYR A 137 0.71 -7.69 -16.41
C TYR A 137 -0.26 -8.75 -16.93
N GLU A 138 -0.28 -8.92 -18.25
CA GLU A 138 -1.23 -9.73 -19.02
C GLU A 138 -1.01 -11.24 -18.88
N ALA A 139 0.21 -11.64 -18.48
CA ALA A 139 0.59 -13.04 -18.26
C ALA A 139 0.61 -13.47 -16.79
N LEU A 140 0.71 -12.54 -15.83
CA LEU A 140 0.97 -12.84 -14.42
C LEU A 140 -0.18 -13.63 -13.80
N GLU A 141 0.11 -14.81 -13.27
CA GLU A 141 -0.86 -15.75 -12.69
C GLU A 141 -0.70 -15.91 -11.17
N GLU A 142 0.52 -15.79 -10.64
CA GLU A 142 0.85 -16.08 -9.24
C GLU A 142 1.95 -15.16 -8.69
N ILE A 143 1.81 -14.76 -7.41
CA ILE A 143 2.90 -14.16 -6.62
C ILE A 143 3.05 -14.96 -5.32
N ILE A 144 4.28 -15.38 -5.01
CA ILE A 144 4.63 -16.05 -3.76
C ILE A 144 5.56 -15.14 -2.95
N ILE A 145 5.26 -14.93 -1.68
CA ILE A 145 6.18 -14.34 -0.70
C ILE A 145 6.49 -15.41 0.33
N GLU A 146 7.76 -15.71 0.55
CA GLU A 146 8.19 -16.73 1.49
C GLU A 146 8.15 -16.23 2.94
N SER A 147 7.94 -17.18 3.87
CA SER A 147 7.89 -16.85 5.29
C SER A 147 9.29 -16.60 5.83
N SER A 148 9.43 -15.67 6.77
CA SER A 148 10.70 -15.33 7.40
C SER A 148 10.56 -15.33 8.93
N SER A 149 11.68 -15.51 9.62
CA SER A 149 11.77 -15.37 11.08
C SER A 149 11.39 -13.99 11.61
N GLN A 150 11.50 -12.94 10.78
CA GLN A 150 11.21 -11.55 11.16
C GLN A 150 9.90 -11.01 10.55
N THR A 151 9.35 -9.96 11.15
CA THR A 151 8.19 -9.25 10.58
C THR A 151 8.61 -8.35 9.43
N ILE A 152 8.19 -8.68 8.22
CA ILE A 152 8.46 -7.90 7.01
C ILE A 152 7.30 -6.94 6.77
N GLN A 153 7.59 -5.68 6.41
CA GLN A 153 6.58 -4.76 5.90
C GLN A 153 6.60 -4.80 4.37
N GLY A 154 5.42 -4.88 3.74
CA GLY A 154 5.28 -4.86 2.29
C GLY A 154 4.34 -3.76 1.81
N ASN A 155 4.45 -3.40 0.54
CA ASN A 155 3.50 -2.55 -0.16
C ASN A 155 3.26 -3.13 -1.56
N MET A 156 2.02 -3.48 -1.87
CA MET A 156 1.68 -4.09 -3.15
C MET A 156 0.44 -3.42 -3.74
N SER A 157 0.59 -2.83 -4.92
CA SER A 157 -0.50 -2.26 -5.71
C SER A 157 -0.52 -2.91 -7.08
N LEU A 158 -1.64 -3.54 -7.42
CA LEU A 158 -1.84 -4.17 -8.71
C LEU A 158 -2.96 -3.49 -9.47
N TRP A 159 -2.75 -3.30 -10.77
CA TRP A 159 -3.77 -2.78 -11.66
C TRP A 159 -3.83 -3.59 -12.95
N ASP A 160 -5.03 -4.02 -13.34
CA ASP A 160 -5.28 -4.63 -14.65
C ASP A 160 -4.35 -5.83 -14.92
N CYS A 161 -4.29 -6.75 -13.96
CA CYS A 161 -3.56 -8.02 -14.08
C CYS A 161 -4.62 -9.12 -14.28
N PRO A 162 -5.06 -9.40 -15.51
CA PRO A 162 -6.28 -10.15 -15.78
C PRO A 162 -6.18 -11.65 -15.43
N LYS A 163 -4.98 -12.23 -15.48
CA LYS A 163 -4.75 -13.66 -15.21
C LYS A 163 -4.35 -13.97 -13.77
N LEU A 164 -4.03 -12.96 -12.95
CA LEU A 164 -3.56 -13.18 -11.59
C LEU A 164 -4.66 -13.86 -10.78
N LYS A 165 -4.32 -15.00 -10.18
CA LYS A 165 -5.19 -15.81 -9.33
C LYS A 165 -4.83 -15.60 -7.86
N ASP A 166 -3.59 -15.87 -7.50
CA ASP A 166 -3.19 -16.01 -6.10
C ASP A 166 -1.96 -15.16 -5.75
N ILE A 167 -2.01 -14.54 -4.57
CA ILE A 167 -0.91 -13.83 -3.93
C ILE A 167 -0.72 -14.46 -2.56
N HIS A 168 0.29 -15.31 -2.40
CA HIS A 168 0.56 -16.01 -1.14
C HIS A 168 1.27 -15.08 -0.16
N VAL A 169 0.68 -14.89 1.03
CA VAL A 169 1.19 -13.97 2.06
C VAL A 169 1.31 -14.69 3.42
N PRO A 170 2.53 -14.89 3.94
CA PRO A 170 2.76 -15.63 5.18
C PRO A 170 2.47 -14.77 6.41
N SER A 171 2.31 -15.41 7.57
CA SER A 171 1.85 -14.80 8.82
C SER A 171 2.75 -13.69 9.38
N ASN A 172 4.03 -13.67 8.99
CA ASN A 172 5.02 -12.66 9.37
C ASN A 172 5.07 -11.43 8.43
N VAL A 173 4.35 -11.42 7.30
CA VAL A 173 4.39 -10.33 6.31
C VAL A 173 3.19 -9.39 6.49
N ASP A 174 3.44 -8.15 6.94
CA ASP A 174 2.41 -7.11 7.04
C ASP A 174 2.13 -6.49 5.67
N LEU A 175 1.31 -7.18 4.86
CA LEU A 175 0.95 -6.76 3.52
C LEU A 175 -0.56 -6.90 3.26
N VAL A 176 -1.13 -5.87 2.62
CA VAL A 176 -2.44 -5.89 1.96
C VAL A 176 -2.23 -5.51 0.49
N PRO A 177 -2.38 -6.44 -0.46
CA PRO A 177 -2.33 -6.11 -1.88
C PRO A 177 -3.61 -5.34 -2.27
N HIS A 178 -3.42 -4.25 -3.02
CA HIS A 178 -4.52 -3.46 -3.57
C HIS A 178 -4.88 -3.93 -4.99
N LEU A 179 -6.04 -4.57 -5.15
CA LEU A 179 -6.40 -5.33 -6.36
C LEU A 179 -7.35 -4.55 -7.27
N ARG A 180 -6.79 -3.69 -8.14
CA ARG A 180 -7.60 -2.82 -9.01
C ARG A 180 -7.82 -3.47 -10.36
N ASP A 181 -9.07 -3.73 -10.73
CA ASP A 181 -9.42 -4.40 -11.99
C ASP A 181 -8.62 -5.70 -12.24
N CYS A 182 -8.28 -6.42 -11.17
CA CYS A 182 -7.67 -7.76 -11.20
C CYS A 182 -8.79 -8.77 -10.92
N PRO A 183 -9.53 -9.25 -11.94
CA PRO A 183 -10.86 -9.84 -11.79
C PRO A 183 -10.88 -11.23 -11.13
N ASN A 184 -9.74 -11.93 -11.17
CA ASN A 184 -9.56 -13.29 -10.67
C ASN A 184 -8.65 -13.35 -9.44
N ALA A 185 -8.05 -12.22 -9.05
CA ALA A 185 -7.00 -12.17 -8.05
C ALA A 185 -7.54 -12.24 -6.61
N SER A 186 -6.83 -12.98 -5.78
CA SER A 186 -7.11 -13.19 -4.36
C SER A 186 -5.81 -13.21 -3.57
N ALA A 187 -5.82 -12.69 -2.35
CA ALA A 187 -4.72 -12.88 -1.42
C ALA A 187 -4.92 -14.17 -0.62
N VAL A 188 -3.92 -15.05 -0.61
CA VAL A 188 -3.91 -16.30 0.15
C VAL A 188 -3.06 -16.11 1.39
N TYR A 189 -3.68 -15.62 2.46
CA TYR A 189 -3.06 -15.50 3.78
C TYR A 189 -2.98 -16.86 4.47
N THR A 190 -1.88 -17.15 5.16
CA THR A 190 -1.77 -18.39 5.96
C THR A 190 -2.82 -18.46 7.08
N PRO A 191 -3.28 -19.66 7.50
CA PRO A 191 -4.35 -19.81 8.48
C PRO A 191 -4.09 -19.14 9.84
N GLU A 192 -2.83 -19.08 10.26
CA GLU A 192 -2.36 -18.46 11.51
C GLU A 192 -2.05 -16.96 11.39
N HIS A 193 -2.17 -16.36 10.20
CA HIS A 193 -1.88 -14.95 9.97
C HIS A 193 -2.65 -14.03 10.96
N PRO A 194 -1.97 -13.16 11.74
CA PRO A 194 -2.57 -12.49 12.90
C PRO A 194 -3.46 -11.29 12.55
N LYS A 195 -3.15 -10.55 11.46
CA LYS A 195 -3.85 -9.28 11.11
C LYS A 195 -4.94 -9.46 10.06
N TYR A 196 -4.73 -10.29 9.04
CA TYR A 196 -5.56 -10.39 7.84
C TYR A 196 -6.16 -11.78 7.62
N GLN A 197 -7.18 -11.85 6.77
CA GLN A 197 -7.78 -13.06 6.21
C GLN A 197 -8.53 -12.71 4.93
N THR A 198 -8.71 -13.67 4.05
CA THR A 198 -9.53 -13.53 2.84
C THR A 198 -10.84 -14.28 2.98
N ILE A 199 -11.94 -13.68 2.55
CA ILE A 199 -13.28 -14.27 2.62
C ILE A 199 -14.02 -13.90 1.33
N ASP A 200 -14.43 -14.90 0.57
CA ASP A 200 -15.10 -14.75 -0.73
C ASP A 200 -14.28 -13.89 -1.73
N GLY A 201 -12.94 -13.95 -1.64
CA GLY A 201 -11.97 -13.16 -2.42
C GLY A 201 -11.68 -11.75 -1.89
N ASP A 202 -12.48 -11.23 -0.95
CA ASP A 202 -12.26 -9.91 -0.35
C ASP A 202 -11.32 -9.99 0.87
N ILE A 203 -10.50 -8.96 1.08
CA ILE A 203 -9.52 -8.92 2.17
C ILE A 203 -10.09 -8.24 3.42
N TYR A 204 -10.07 -8.94 4.56
CA TYR A 204 -10.58 -8.46 5.85
C TYR A 204 -9.50 -8.45 6.94
N SER A 205 -9.74 -7.74 8.03
CA SER A 205 -9.03 -8.03 9.29
C SER A 205 -9.37 -9.44 9.78
N LYS A 206 -8.47 -10.06 10.55
CA LYS A 206 -8.66 -11.40 11.15
C LYS A 206 -9.94 -11.55 11.99
N ASN A 207 -10.43 -10.44 12.57
CA ASN A 207 -11.70 -10.39 13.30
C ASN A 207 -12.92 -9.95 12.46
N GLY A 208 -12.78 -9.79 11.15
CA GLY A 208 -13.85 -9.42 10.21
C GLY A 208 -14.41 -8.00 10.33
N LYS A 209 -13.91 -7.18 11.26
CA LYS A 209 -14.42 -5.82 11.53
C LYS A 209 -13.97 -4.76 10.52
N VAL A 210 -12.93 -5.06 9.75
CA VAL A 210 -12.34 -4.16 8.74
C VAL A 210 -12.41 -4.82 7.38
N LEU A 211 -12.86 -4.08 6.38
CA LEU A 211 -12.71 -4.43 4.96
C LEU A 211 -11.56 -3.60 4.37
N TYR A 212 -10.56 -4.28 3.81
CA TYR A 212 -9.31 -3.71 3.32
C TYR A 212 -9.27 -3.57 1.80
N ASP A 213 -9.73 -4.58 1.05
CA ASP A 213 -9.77 -4.56 -0.42
C ASP A 213 -10.92 -5.44 -0.96
N VAL A 214 -11.36 -5.17 -2.21
CA VAL A 214 -12.52 -5.79 -2.87
C VAL A 214 -12.21 -5.95 -4.39
N PRO A 215 -11.58 -7.06 -4.79
CA PRO A 215 -11.41 -7.41 -6.20
C PRO A 215 -12.75 -7.77 -6.88
N ALA A 216 -13.78 -8.12 -6.11
CA ALA A 216 -15.04 -8.69 -6.56
C ALA A 216 -15.66 -8.00 -7.80
N THR A 217 -15.87 -8.79 -8.87
CA THR A 217 -16.34 -8.34 -10.19
C THR A 217 -17.87 -8.18 -10.30
N THR A 218 -18.59 -8.24 -9.18
CA THR A 218 -20.06 -8.24 -9.19
C THR A 218 -20.66 -6.90 -9.61
N LYS A 219 -21.87 -6.90 -10.21
CA LYS A 219 -22.61 -5.65 -10.54
C LYS A 219 -23.25 -5.00 -9.30
N LYS A 220 -23.49 -5.76 -8.22
CA LYS A 220 -24.17 -5.33 -6.98
C LYS A 220 -23.43 -5.97 -5.80
N TYR A 221 -22.75 -5.17 -4.99
CA TYR A 221 -21.94 -5.65 -3.87
C TYR A 221 -22.58 -5.26 -2.52
N THR A 222 -22.58 -6.17 -1.55
CA THR A 222 -23.08 -5.94 -0.19
C THR A 222 -21.98 -6.24 0.81
N VAL A 223 -21.52 -5.22 1.55
CA VAL A 223 -20.53 -5.41 2.62
C VAL A 223 -21.10 -6.33 3.70
N ARG A 224 -20.31 -7.32 4.14
CA ARG A 224 -20.68 -8.31 5.16
C ARG A 224 -21.15 -7.64 6.46
N LYS A 225 -22.20 -8.19 7.08
CA LYS A 225 -22.63 -7.79 8.43
C LYS A 225 -21.47 -7.98 9.41
N GLY A 226 -21.27 -7.04 10.33
CA GLY A 226 -20.17 -7.07 11.30
C GLY A 226 -19.01 -6.15 10.94
N VAL A 227 -18.81 -5.82 9.66
CA VAL A 227 -17.82 -4.82 9.24
C VAL A 227 -18.17 -3.45 9.85
N GLU A 228 -17.27 -2.92 10.66
CA GLU A 228 -17.38 -1.63 11.33
C GLU A 228 -16.67 -0.51 10.55
N ARG A 229 -15.66 -0.86 9.75
CA ARG A 229 -14.78 0.09 9.07
C ARG A 229 -14.47 -0.36 7.64
N ILE A 230 -14.74 0.51 6.68
CA ILE A 230 -14.18 0.41 5.33
C ILE A 230 -12.83 1.14 5.37
N GLU A 231 -11.72 0.45 5.10
CA GLU A 231 -10.38 1.08 5.02
C GLU A 231 -10.23 1.92 3.75
N SER A 232 -9.12 2.64 3.70
CA SER A 232 -8.74 3.53 2.64
C SER A 232 -8.53 2.72 1.37
N ASN A 233 -9.02 3.23 0.25
CA ASN A 233 -8.95 2.57 -1.06
C ASN A 233 -9.64 1.19 -1.19
N ALA A 234 -10.44 0.71 -0.22
CA ALA A 234 -10.95 -0.67 -0.23
C ALA A 234 -11.88 -1.07 -1.41
N PHE A 235 -12.39 -0.12 -2.19
CA PHE A 235 -13.05 -0.38 -3.49
C PHE A 235 -12.41 0.46 -4.61
N ALA A 236 -11.18 0.93 -4.42
CA ALA A 236 -10.55 1.87 -5.34
C ALA A 236 -10.27 1.21 -6.69
N GLY A 237 -10.62 1.90 -7.78
CA GLY A 237 -10.41 1.40 -9.12
C GLY A 237 -11.44 0.36 -9.58
N ASN A 238 -12.12 -0.38 -8.69
CA ASN A 238 -13.04 -1.46 -9.07
C ASN A 238 -14.02 -1.02 -10.18
N GLY A 239 -13.77 -1.55 -11.37
CA GLY A 239 -14.42 -1.19 -12.61
C GLY A 239 -15.74 -1.91 -12.85
N SER A 240 -16.19 -2.79 -11.96
CA SER A 240 -17.38 -3.64 -12.19
C SER A 240 -18.58 -3.27 -11.34
N ILE A 241 -18.37 -2.90 -10.08
CA ILE A 241 -19.45 -2.64 -9.12
C ILE A 241 -20.27 -1.39 -9.50
N LYS A 242 -21.55 -1.60 -9.80
CA LYS A 242 -22.52 -0.52 -10.13
C LYS A 242 -23.28 -0.03 -8.91
N LYS A 243 -23.40 -0.85 -7.86
CA LYS A 243 -24.17 -0.53 -6.66
C LYS A 243 -23.56 -1.19 -5.42
N ILE A 244 -23.36 -0.39 -4.37
CA ILE A 244 -22.87 -0.85 -3.06
C ILE A 244 -23.97 -0.74 -2.02
N PHE A 245 -24.04 -1.71 -1.11
CA PHE A 245 -24.84 -1.67 0.11
C PHE A 245 -23.92 -1.78 1.33
N LEU A 246 -23.92 -0.77 2.19
CA LEU A 246 -23.19 -0.79 3.46
C LEU A 246 -24.15 -1.13 4.61
N PRO A 247 -23.87 -2.12 5.47
CA PRO A 247 -24.76 -2.53 6.55
C PRO A 247 -24.76 -1.56 7.74
N ASN A 248 -25.71 -1.76 8.66
CA ASN A 248 -25.84 -1.01 9.92
C ASN A 248 -24.65 -1.19 10.89
N SER A 249 -23.69 -2.08 10.62
CA SER A 249 -22.44 -2.20 11.39
C SER A 249 -21.42 -1.12 11.02
N VAL A 250 -21.41 -0.59 9.78
CA VAL A 250 -20.39 0.38 9.35
C VAL A 250 -20.51 1.69 10.12
N ARG A 251 -19.41 2.09 10.78
CA ARG A 251 -19.25 3.34 11.55
C ARG A 251 -18.36 4.36 10.83
N LYS A 252 -17.32 3.88 10.13
CA LYS A 252 -16.26 4.70 9.52
C LYS A 252 -16.02 4.28 8.06
N ILE A 253 -15.93 5.25 7.15
CA ILE A 253 -15.48 5.06 5.76
C ILE A 253 -14.21 5.89 5.58
N LYS A 254 -13.06 5.23 5.37
CA LYS A 254 -11.74 5.87 5.32
C LYS A 254 -11.43 6.44 3.93
N SER A 255 -10.23 7.01 3.76
CA SER A 255 -9.91 7.92 2.65
C SER A 255 -9.92 7.20 1.31
N GLY A 256 -10.57 7.76 0.28
CA GLY A 256 -10.56 7.15 -1.05
C GLY A 256 -11.30 5.80 -1.16
N ALA A 257 -12.12 5.41 -0.18
CA ALA A 257 -12.75 4.08 -0.14
C ALA A 257 -13.54 3.68 -1.41
N PHE A 258 -14.08 4.64 -2.19
CA PHE A 258 -14.75 4.39 -3.48
C PHE A 258 -14.11 5.18 -4.63
N PHE A 259 -12.79 5.39 -4.54
CA PHE A 259 -12.00 6.14 -5.50
C PHE A 259 -12.02 5.50 -6.90
N ASN A 260 -12.09 6.29 -7.98
CA ASN A 260 -12.00 5.83 -9.37
C ASN A 260 -12.99 4.72 -9.79
N MET A 261 -14.07 4.47 -9.02
CA MET A 261 -15.07 3.47 -9.40
C MET A 261 -15.87 3.93 -10.62
N GLN A 262 -15.39 3.58 -11.82
CA GLN A 262 -15.91 4.08 -13.09
C GLN A 262 -17.37 3.71 -13.34
N LYS A 263 -17.78 2.49 -12.95
CA LYS A 263 -19.14 1.98 -13.16
C LYS A 263 -20.10 2.23 -11.97
N LEU A 264 -19.64 2.78 -10.84
CA LEU A 264 -20.47 3.03 -9.65
C LEU A 264 -21.58 4.06 -9.93
N LYS A 265 -22.84 3.66 -9.70
CA LYS A 265 -24.04 4.50 -9.88
C LYS A 265 -24.76 4.82 -8.57
N LYS A 266 -24.63 3.99 -7.53
CA LYS A 266 -25.39 4.15 -6.27
C LYS A 266 -24.69 3.50 -5.07
N VAL A 267 -24.58 4.24 -3.97
CA VAL A 267 -24.28 3.68 -2.64
C VAL A 267 -25.56 3.75 -1.78
N LYS A 268 -25.94 2.63 -1.17
CA LYS A 268 -26.92 2.58 -0.07
C LYS A 268 -26.16 2.46 1.24
N TYR A 269 -26.58 3.22 2.24
CA TYR A 269 -25.93 3.31 3.54
C TYR A 269 -26.80 2.72 4.65
N GLY A 270 -26.16 2.09 5.63
CA GLY A 270 -26.75 1.81 6.93
C GLY A 270 -26.85 3.06 7.81
N ASN A 271 -27.64 2.94 8.88
CA ASN A 271 -28.06 4.07 9.72
C ASN A 271 -27.05 4.51 10.79
N ASN A 272 -25.82 3.98 10.78
CA ASN A 272 -24.87 4.17 11.89
C ASN A 272 -23.52 4.80 11.52
N ILE A 273 -23.31 5.16 10.26
CA ILE A 273 -22.06 5.77 9.79
C ILE A 273 -21.91 7.15 10.46
N LYS A 274 -20.82 7.34 11.21
CA LYS A 274 -20.53 8.58 11.94
C LYS A 274 -19.54 9.48 11.19
N LYS A 275 -18.57 8.87 10.49
CA LYS A 275 -17.46 9.60 9.84
C LYS A 275 -17.17 9.07 8.44
N ILE A 276 -17.04 10.00 7.49
CA ILE A 276 -16.58 9.76 6.12
C ILE A 276 -15.33 10.63 5.89
N TYR A 277 -14.23 10.01 5.47
CA TYR A 277 -12.96 10.69 5.24
C TYR A 277 -12.88 11.26 3.81
N GLY A 278 -11.73 11.86 3.49
CA GLY A 278 -11.48 12.52 2.20
C GLY A 278 -11.51 11.62 0.99
N LYS A 279 -11.58 12.24 -0.19
CA LYS A 279 -11.42 11.65 -1.53
C LYS A 279 -12.35 10.45 -1.85
N CYS A 280 -13.30 10.11 -0.97
CA CYS A 280 -14.11 8.88 -1.06
C CYS A 280 -14.81 8.71 -2.40
N PHE A 281 -15.32 9.80 -3.00
CA PHE A 281 -16.05 9.78 -4.27
C PHE A 281 -15.31 10.49 -5.39
N GLN A 282 -13.97 10.52 -5.33
CA GLN A 282 -13.14 11.08 -6.38
C GLN A 282 -13.09 10.16 -7.61
N ARG A 283 -13.10 10.74 -8.83
CA ARG A 283 -13.13 10.01 -10.12
C ARG A 283 -14.30 9.01 -10.24
N THR A 284 -15.48 9.35 -9.73
CA THR A 284 -16.72 8.53 -9.88
C THR A 284 -17.69 9.18 -10.89
N PRO A 285 -17.43 9.13 -12.21
CA PRO A 285 -18.21 9.90 -13.18
C PRO A 285 -19.66 9.44 -13.30
N ASN A 286 -19.98 8.19 -12.95
CA ASN A 286 -21.33 7.63 -13.02
C ASN A 286 -22.17 7.81 -11.74
N LEU A 287 -21.57 8.23 -10.63
CA LEU A 287 -22.27 8.48 -9.38
C LEU A 287 -22.90 9.88 -9.41
N LYS A 288 -24.19 9.96 -9.82
CA LYS A 288 -24.88 11.25 -10.02
C LYS A 288 -25.57 11.79 -8.76
N VAL A 289 -26.00 10.93 -7.85
CA VAL A 289 -26.76 11.29 -6.64
C VAL A 289 -26.22 10.54 -5.44
N LEU A 290 -26.06 11.26 -4.32
CA LEU A 290 -25.65 10.69 -3.04
C LEU A 290 -26.64 11.07 -1.93
N THR A 291 -26.91 10.15 -1.00
CA THR A 291 -27.82 10.38 0.14
C THR A 291 -27.15 9.90 1.41
N LEU A 292 -26.58 10.82 2.19
CA LEU A 292 -25.85 10.52 3.42
C LEU A 292 -26.84 10.36 4.59
N PRO A 293 -26.69 9.31 5.43
CA PRO A 293 -27.63 8.98 6.49
C PRO A 293 -27.60 10.00 7.64
N ALA A 294 -28.68 10.03 8.43
CA ALA A 294 -28.86 10.98 9.53
C ALA A 294 -27.82 10.86 10.65
N SER A 295 -27.06 9.77 10.70
CA SER A 295 -26.01 9.48 11.68
C SER A 295 -24.68 10.18 11.42
N VAL A 296 -24.44 10.71 10.20
CA VAL A 296 -23.15 11.32 9.85
C VAL A 296 -22.91 12.56 10.70
N ARG A 297 -21.71 12.67 11.28
CA ARG A 297 -21.26 13.82 12.10
C ARG A 297 -20.00 14.47 11.53
N GLN A 298 -19.17 13.74 10.81
CA GLN A 298 -17.92 14.24 10.24
C GLN A 298 -17.74 13.83 8.78
N ILE A 299 -17.44 14.83 7.95
CA ILE A 299 -17.03 14.71 6.53
C ILE A 299 -15.77 15.56 6.38
N THR A 300 -14.64 14.98 5.95
CA THR A 300 -13.33 15.65 6.01
C THR A 300 -12.58 15.61 4.67
N SER A 301 -11.54 16.43 4.55
CA SER A 301 -10.40 16.26 3.62
C SER A 301 -10.78 16.13 2.14
N SER A 302 -11.59 17.07 1.64
CA SER A 302 -12.15 17.10 0.28
C SER A 302 -12.95 15.83 -0.06
N PHE A 303 -14.25 15.83 0.27
CA PHE A 303 -15.16 14.68 0.08
C PHE A 303 -15.18 14.04 -1.33
N GLY A 304 -14.80 14.79 -2.36
CA GLY A 304 -14.66 14.33 -3.74
C GLY A 304 -13.62 15.15 -4.50
N THR A 305 -13.73 15.23 -5.83
CA THR A 305 -12.93 16.12 -6.68
C THR A 305 -13.82 16.99 -7.58
N LYS A 306 -13.34 18.20 -7.91
CA LYS A 306 -14.00 19.11 -8.85
C LYS A 306 -13.94 18.61 -10.30
N LYS A 307 -12.90 17.86 -10.69
CA LYS A 307 -12.69 17.29 -12.04
C LYS A 307 -12.99 15.79 -12.03
N PHE A 308 -13.71 15.26 -13.03
CA PHE A 308 -14.08 13.82 -13.11
C PHE A 308 -15.06 13.30 -12.04
N SER A 309 -15.82 14.18 -11.38
CA SER A 309 -16.94 13.78 -10.51
C SER A 309 -18.27 13.81 -11.27
N GLY A 310 -19.09 12.77 -11.10
CA GLY A 310 -20.44 12.70 -11.66
C GLY A 310 -21.51 13.45 -10.87
N LEU A 311 -21.19 13.91 -9.66
CA LEU A 311 -22.17 14.33 -8.66
C LEU A 311 -22.99 15.57 -9.11
N LYS A 312 -24.30 15.38 -9.24
CA LYS A 312 -25.28 16.45 -9.51
C LYS A 312 -26.09 16.85 -8.27
N LYS A 313 -26.34 15.91 -7.34
CA LYS A 313 -27.10 16.14 -6.11
C LYS A 313 -26.50 15.38 -4.92
N ILE A 314 -26.35 16.04 -3.77
CA ILE A 314 -26.01 15.40 -2.50
C ILE A 314 -27.11 15.75 -1.49
N TYR A 315 -27.72 14.73 -0.89
CA TYR A 315 -28.67 14.88 0.22
C TYR A 315 -27.95 14.54 1.52
N ILE A 316 -27.99 15.45 2.49
CA ILE A 316 -27.40 15.28 3.82
C ILE A 316 -28.56 15.22 4.82
N ASN A 317 -28.96 13.99 5.17
CA ASN A 317 -30.07 13.77 6.11
C ASN A 317 -29.67 14.00 7.57
N SER A 318 -28.40 14.34 7.84
CA SER A 318 -27.93 14.63 9.19
C SER A 318 -28.44 15.98 9.68
N PRO A 319 -29.04 16.06 10.89
CA PRO A 319 -29.48 17.32 11.48
C PRO A 319 -28.33 18.13 12.10
N LYS A 320 -27.14 17.53 12.30
CA LYS A 320 -25.97 18.18 12.91
C LYS A 320 -24.67 17.60 12.36
N LEU A 321 -23.78 18.47 11.89
CA LEU A 321 -22.40 18.14 11.52
C LEU A 321 -21.43 18.87 12.46
N ASN A 322 -20.34 18.18 12.84
CA ASN A 322 -19.25 18.73 13.63
C ASN A 322 -18.07 19.13 12.70
N LYS A 323 -17.87 18.39 11.61
CA LYS A 323 -16.91 18.72 10.55
C LYS A 323 -17.52 18.46 9.17
N ALA A 324 -17.41 19.40 8.24
CA ALA A 324 -17.97 19.28 6.89
C ALA A 324 -17.08 19.92 5.81
N ASP A 325 -16.40 19.10 5.01
CA ASP A 325 -15.59 19.58 3.89
C ASP A 325 -16.03 19.02 2.52
N PHE A 326 -16.77 19.84 1.79
CA PHE A 326 -17.21 19.65 0.41
C PHE A 326 -16.42 20.51 -0.61
N SER A 327 -15.21 20.97 -0.27
CA SER A 327 -14.38 21.79 -1.17
C SER A 327 -14.07 21.10 -2.50
N GLY A 328 -13.98 19.76 -2.46
CA GLY A 328 -13.85 18.88 -3.61
C GLY A 328 -15.16 18.56 -4.35
N VAL A 329 -16.31 19.16 -4.05
CA VAL A 329 -17.55 18.92 -4.83
C VAL A 329 -17.66 19.93 -5.99
N PRO A 330 -18.05 19.51 -7.21
CA PRO A 330 -18.28 20.44 -8.32
C PRO A 330 -19.29 21.54 -7.99
N LYS A 331 -19.02 22.79 -8.38
CA LYS A 331 -19.92 23.94 -8.11
C LYS A 331 -21.34 23.80 -8.69
N THR A 332 -21.49 22.95 -9.70
CA THR A 332 -22.75 22.59 -10.37
C THR A 332 -23.61 21.60 -9.58
N CYS A 333 -23.04 20.90 -8.59
CA CYS A 333 -23.79 20.01 -7.71
C CYS A 333 -24.67 20.84 -6.75
N LYS A 334 -25.89 20.38 -6.50
CA LYS A 334 -26.77 20.95 -5.46
C LYS A 334 -26.65 20.12 -4.17
N ILE A 335 -26.38 20.76 -3.04
CA ILE A 335 -26.37 20.12 -1.73
C ILE A 335 -27.70 20.45 -1.03
N TYR A 336 -28.42 19.41 -0.60
CA TYR A 336 -29.67 19.52 0.16
C TYR A 336 -29.39 19.14 1.62
N VAL A 337 -29.82 19.97 2.57
CA VAL A 337 -29.52 19.81 4.01
C VAL A 337 -30.76 20.02 4.87
N LYS A 338 -30.80 19.38 6.04
CA LYS A 338 -31.98 19.38 6.90
C LYS A 338 -32.38 20.70 7.54
N ASN A 339 -31.43 21.63 7.76
CA ASN A 339 -31.70 22.88 8.46
C ASN A 339 -30.63 23.96 8.14
N ASN A 340 -30.90 25.20 8.55
CA ASN A 340 -29.97 26.32 8.39
C ASN A 340 -28.66 26.14 9.19
N ALA A 341 -28.66 25.44 10.33
CA ALA A 341 -27.45 25.19 11.10
C ALA A 341 -26.42 24.36 10.30
N VAL A 342 -26.87 23.29 9.61
CA VAL A 342 -26.02 22.48 8.73
C VAL A 342 -25.60 23.26 7.49
N LYS A 343 -26.48 24.09 6.90
CA LYS A 343 -26.14 24.98 5.78
C LYS A 343 -25.00 25.94 6.16
N ASN A 344 -25.12 26.60 7.32
CA ASN A 344 -24.17 27.58 7.82
C ASN A 344 -22.84 26.91 8.21
N MET A 345 -22.90 25.71 8.82
CA MET A 345 -21.72 24.89 9.11
C MET A 345 -20.91 24.59 7.83
N ILE A 346 -21.58 24.15 6.75
CA ILE A 346 -20.92 23.88 5.47
C ILE A 346 -20.34 25.17 4.87
N ARG A 347 -21.07 26.30 4.90
CA ARG A 347 -20.55 27.58 4.40
C ARG A 347 -19.33 28.08 5.18
N LYS A 348 -19.27 27.86 6.50
CA LYS A 348 -18.13 28.27 7.36
C LYS A 348 -16.91 27.36 7.20
N GLN A 349 -17.10 26.05 7.10
CA GLN A 349 -15.99 25.08 7.10
C GLN A 349 -15.56 24.60 5.71
N SER A 350 -16.35 24.84 4.67
CA SER A 350 -16.07 24.36 3.33
C SER A 350 -16.04 25.49 2.29
N ASN A 351 -14.97 25.52 1.51
CA ASN A 351 -14.82 26.36 0.33
C ASN A 351 -15.74 25.95 -0.86
N PHE A 352 -16.89 25.33 -0.58
CA PHE A 352 -17.87 24.92 -1.58
C PHE A 352 -18.67 26.13 -2.10
N LYS A 353 -18.44 26.46 -3.37
CA LYS A 353 -19.06 27.63 -4.05
C LYS A 353 -20.40 27.33 -4.73
N GLY A 354 -20.94 26.11 -4.62
CA GLY A 354 -22.23 25.74 -5.25
C GLY A 354 -23.47 26.10 -4.41
N GLN A 355 -24.64 25.62 -4.86
CA GLN A 355 -25.92 25.82 -4.19
C GLN A 355 -26.08 24.89 -2.97
N ILE A 356 -26.50 25.46 -1.83
CA ILE A 356 -26.89 24.72 -0.63
C ILE A 356 -28.33 25.11 -0.26
N ILE A 357 -29.22 24.13 -0.31
CA ILE A 357 -30.68 24.27 -0.18
C ILE A 357 -31.14 23.56 1.09
N VAL A 358 -32.03 24.17 1.87
CA VAL A 358 -32.64 23.53 3.04
C VAL A 358 -33.89 22.76 2.60
N LYS A 359 -34.04 21.49 3.02
CA LYS A 359 -35.19 20.62 2.76
C LYS A 359 -35.29 19.46 3.76
#